data_AF-A0A7C2E9D3-F1
#
_entry.id   AF-A0A7C2E9D3-F1
#
_cell.length_a   1.000
_cell.length_b   1.000
_cell.length_c   1.000
_cell.angle_alpha   90.00
_cell.angle_beta   90.00
_cell.angle_gamma   90.00
#
_symmetry.space_group_name_H-M   'P 1'
#
loop_
_entity.id
_entity.type
_entity.pdbx_description
1 polymer ?
#
loop_
_entity_poly.entity_id
_entity_poly.type
_entity_poly.pdbx_seq_one_letter_code
_entity_poly.pdbx_strand_id
1 'polypeptide(L)' 'MRILGVDCGTERTGYGVIDSDGRSHRLVCCGVIATRPREALSLRLAALAERLQEVIAAQAPEEAAVEEVFYAA' A
#
# COMPACT_ATOMS: atom_id res chain seq x y z
N MET A 1 2.20 -6.58 -16.87
CA MET A 1 2.37 -6.95 -15.46
C MET A 1 1.74 -5.89 -14.58
N ARG A 2 0.84 -6.27 -13.69
CA ARG A 2 0.25 -5.37 -12.70
C ARG A 2 1.02 -5.41 -11.39
N ILE A 3 1.43 -4.25 -10.89
CA ILE A 3 2.32 -4.11 -9.74
C ILE A 3 1.67 -3.20 -8.70
N LEU A 4 1.65 -3.62 -7.44
CA LEU A 4 1.30 -2.79 -6.29
C LEU A 4 2.57 -2.26 -5.62
N GLY A 5 2.70 -0.95 -5.47
CA GLY A 5 3.70 -0.31 -4.61
C GLY A 5 3.07 0.15 -3.29
N VAL A 6 3.78 -0.05 -2.17
CA VAL A 6 3.34 0.36 -0.83
C VAL A 6 4.44 1.15 -0.12
N ASP A 7 4.10 2.37 0.30
CA ASP A 7 4.89 3.23 1.19
C ASP A 7 4.30 3.09 2.60
N CYS A 8 5.02 2.38 3.48
CA CYS A 8 4.51 1.88 4.75
C CYS A 8 4.69 2.89 5.89
N GLY A 9 3.57 3.30 6.50
CA GLY A 9 3.56 4.08 7.74
C GLY A 9 2.38 3.70 8.64
N THR A 10 2.59 3.65 9.95
CA THR A 10 1.52 3.22 10.87
C THR A 10 0.36 4.21 10.90
N GLU A 11 0.58 5.51 10.69
CA GLU A 11 -0.46 6.55 10.65
C GLU A 11 -1.03 6.74 9.25
N ARG A 12 -0.16 6.69 8.24
CA ARG A 12 -0.49 6.88 6.84
C ARG A 12 0.33 5.90 6.02
N THR A 13 -0.34 5.03 5.28
CA THR A 13 0.28 4.14 4.30
C THR A 13 -0.14 4.58 2.91
N GLY A 14 0.83 4.96 2.09
CA GLY A 14 0.61 5.24 0.67
C GLY A 14 0.56 3.95 -0.14
N TYR A 15 -0.26 3.91 -1.18
CA TYR A 15 -0.23 2.81 -2.15
C TYR A 15 -0.45 3.32 -3.58
N GLY A 16 0.07 2.57 -4.55
CA GLY A 16 -0.17 2.79 -5.97
C GLY A 16 -0.15 1.49 -6.75
N VAL A 17 -1.02 1.37 -7.74
CA VAL A 17 -1.07 0.24 -8.66
C VAL A 17 -0.75 0.73 -10.06
N ILE A 18 0.17 0.04 -10.74
CA ILE A 18 0.55 0.33 -12.12
C ILE A 18 0.44 -0.90 -13.00
N ASP A 19 0.15 -0.70 -14.27
CA ASP A 19 0.40 -1.68 -15.32
C ASP A 19 1.73 -1.34 -16.01
N SER A 20 2.59 -2.33 -16.16
CA SER A 20 3.95 -2.20 -16.68
C SER A 20 4.30 -3.33 -17.64
N ASP A 21 5.00 -3.00 -18.73
CA ASP A 21 5.69 -3.96 -19.63
C ASP A 21 7.22 -3.91 -19.47
N GLY A 22 7.72 -3.18 -18.46
CA GLY A 22 9.14 -2.95 -18.23
C GLY A 22 9.72 -1.74 -18.96
N ARG A 23 8.97 -1.08 -19.86
CA ARG A 23 9.39 0.14 -20.57
C ARG A 23 8.36 1.26 -20.43
N SER A 24 7.09 0.92 -20.50
CA SER A 24 5.96 1.82 -20.33
C SER A 24 5.24 1.49 -19.03
N HIS A 25 4.78 2.55 -18.35
CA HIS A 25 4.09 2.46 -17.07
C HIS A 25 2.81 3.28 -17.13
N ARG A 26 1.70 2.68 -16.70
CA ARG A 26 0.40 3.35 -16.61
C ARG A 26 -0.12 3.24 -15.19
N LEU A 27 -0.47 4.39 -14.61
CA LEU A 27 -1.17 4.43 -13.32
C LEU A 27 -2.57 3.82 -13.48
N VAL A 28 -2.89 2.86 -12.62
CA VAL A 28 -4.22 2.24 -12.50
C VAL A 28 -5.00 2.94 -11.40
N CYS A 29 -4.46 2.98 -10.18
CA CYS A 29 -5.00 3.73 -9.06
C CYS A 29 -3.91 4.06 -8.04
N CYS A 30 -4.19 5.01 -7.16
CA CYS A 30 -3.37 5.29 -5.98
C CYS A 30 -4.22 5.87 -4.86
N GLY A 31 -3.68 5.83 -3.65
CA GLY A 31 -4.37 6.38 -2.49
C GLY A 31 -3.51 6.37 -1.24
N VAL A 32 -4.13 6.80 -0.14
CA VAL A 32 -3.53 6.77 1.19
C VAL A 32 -4.53 6.16 2.16
N ILE A 33 -4.09 5.16 2.92
CA ILE A 33 -4.84 4.60 4.03
C ILE A 33 -4.40 5.35 5.27
N ALA A 34 -5.30 6.15 5.85
CA ALA A 34 -5.06 6.87 7.10
C ALA A 34 -5.71 6.12 8.26
N THR A 35 -4.95 5.90 9.34
CA THR A 35 -5.47 5.36 10.60
C THR A 35 -5.63 6.47 11.63
N ARG A 36 -6.33 6.19 12.74
CA ARG A 36 -6.46 7.18 13.82
C ARG A 36 -5.29 7.01 14.80
N PRO A 37 -4.40 8.02 14.98
CA PRO A 37 -3.19 7.86 15.81
C PRO A 37 -3.47 7.52 17.28
N ARG A 38 -4.65 7.87 17.79
CA ARG A 38 -5.09 7.61 19.17
C ARG A 38 -5.59 6.18 19.39
N GLU A 39 -5.84 5.41 18.34
CA GLU A 39 -6.24 4.00 18.47
C GLU A 39 -5.02 3.13 18.80
N ALA A 40 -5.28 1.99 19.46
CA ALA A 40 -4.24 1.01 19.74
C ALA A 40 -3.57 0.55 18.43
N LEU A 41 -2.25 0.30 18.47
CA LEU A 41 -1.48 -0.12 17.30
C LEU A 41 -2.10 -1.34 16.61
N SER A 42 -2.60 -2.32 17.38
CA SER A 42 -3.26 -3.51 16.83
C SER A 42 -4.47 -3.19 15.96
N LEU A 43 -5.30 -2.23 16.37
CA LEU A 43 -6.47 -1.78 15.60
C LEU A 43 -6.05 -1.06 14.33
N ARG A 44 -5.00 -0.23 14.42
CA ARG A 44 -4.45 0.49 13.27
C ARG A 44 -3.87 -0.48 12.24
N LEU A 45 -3.12 -1.48 12.68
CA LEU A 45 -2.57 -2.53 11.82
C LEU A 45 -3.69 -3.37 11.17
N ALA A 46 -4.74 -3.71 11.92
CA ALA A 46 -5.89 -4.42 11.37
C ALA A 46 -6.59 -3.60 10.27
N ALA A 47 -6.82 -2.30 10.49
CA ALA A 47 -7.39 -1.40 9.50
C ALA A 47 -6.50 -1.26 8.25
N LEU A 48 -5.18 -1.15 8.42
CA LEU A 48 -4.24 -1.13 7.30
C LEU A 48 -4.32 -2.43 6.48
N ALA A 49 -4.33 -3.58 7.14
CA ALA A 49 -4.41 -4.88 6.50
C ALA A 49 -5.73 -5.05 5.71
N GLU A 50 -6.87 -4.74 6.33
CA GLU A 50 -8.20 -4.81 5.68
C GLU A 50 -8.23 -3.95 4.41
N ARG A 51 -7.75 -2.71 4.49
CA ARG A 51 -7.78 -1.78 3.35
C ARG A 51 -6.80 -2.16 2.25
N LEU A 52 -5.62 -2.69 2.58
CA LEU A 52 -4.71 -3.23 1.56
C LEU A 52 -5.30 -4.48 0.90
N GLN A 53 -5.98 -5.34 1.64
CA GLN A 53 -6.68 -6.51 1.10
C GLN A 53 -7.79 -6.09 0.13
N GLU A 54 -8.55 -5.02 0.41
CA GLU A 54 -9.53 -4.47 -0.53
C GLU A 54 -8.87 -4.06 -1.86
N VAL A 55 -7.72 -3.37 -1.81
CA VAL A 55 -6.97 -2.95 -3.01
C VAL A 55 -6.47 -4.16 -3.78
N ILE A 56 -5.88 -5.14 -3.10
CA ILE A 56 -5.37 -6.37 -3.72
C ILE A 56 -6.51 -7.14 -4.38
N ALA A 57 -7.65 -7.30 -3.71
CA ALA A 57 -8.82 -7.99 -4.26
C ALA A 57 -9.40 -7.25 -5.47
N ALA A 58 -9.47 -5.92 -5.43
CA ALA A 58 -10.04 -5.11 -6.50
C ALA A 58 -9.14 -5.05 -7.74
N GLN A 59 -7.82 -5.04 -7.56
CA GLN A 59 -6.87 -4.82 -8.67
C GLN A 59 -6.16 -6.09 -9.14
N ALA A 60 -6.10 -7.13 -8.30
CA ALA A 60 -5.40 -8.39 -8.55
C ALA A 60 -3.97 -8.19 -9.10
N PRO A 61 -3.08 -7.49 -8.36
CA PRO A 61 -1.69 -7.33 -8.79
C PRO A 61 -0.97 -8.69 -8.82
N GLU A 62 -0.04 -8.83 -9.76
CA GLU A 62 0.81 -10.01 -9.90
C GLU A 62 2.00 -9.92 -8.93
N GLU A 63 2.48 -8.71 -8.67
CA GLU A 63 3.63 -8.43 -7.82
C GLU A 63 3.34 -7.27 -6.86
N ALA A 64 3.99 -7.30 -5.69
CA ALA A 64 3.94 -6.22 -4.72
C ALA A 64 5.35 -5.80 -4.28
N ALA A 65 5.62 -4.49 -4.32
CA ALA A 65 6.83 -3.86 -3.83
C ALA A 65 6.49 -3.03 -2.58
N VAL A 66 7.30 -3.15 -1.53
CA VAL A 66 7.13 -2.43 -0.28
C VAL A 66 8.44 -1.75 0.08
N GLU A 67 8.38 -0.50 0.50
CA GLU A 67 9.56 0.23 0.95
C GLU A 67 10.14 -0.38 2.24
N GLU A 68 11.47 -0.38 2.35
CA GLU A 68 12.16 -0.79 3.57
C GLU A 68 11.96 0.27 4.66
N VAL A 69 11.69 -0.16 5.90
CA VAL A 69 11.47 0.78 7.01
C VAL A 69 12.81 1.35 7.46
N PHE A 70 13.03 2.64 7.25
CA PHE A 70 14.18 3.36 7.82
C PHE A 70 13.89 3.74 9.28
N TYR A 71 14.74 3.31 10.20
CA TYR A 71 14.71 3.76 11.59
C TYR A 71 15.57 5.03 11.71
N ALA A 72 14.98 6.15 12.14
CA ALA A 72 15.76 7.30 12.58
C ALA A 72 16.38 6.95 13.95
N ALA A 73 17.72 7.06 14.03
CA ALA A 73 18.49 6.85 15.26
C ALA A 73 18.25 7.96 16.30
#